data_AF-A0A2V7ENG7-F1
#
_entry.id   AF-A0A2V7ENG7-F1
#
_cell.length_a   1.000
_cell.length_b   1.000
_cell.length_c   1.000
_cell.angle_alpha   90.00
_cell.angle_beta   90.00
_cell.angle_gamma   90.00
#
_symmetry.space_group_name_H-M   'P 1'
#
loop_
_entity.id
_entity.type
_entity.pdbx_description
1 polymer ?
#
loop_
_entity_poly.entity_id
_entity_poly.type
_entity_poly.pdbx_seq_one_letter_code
_entity_poly.pdbx_strand_id
1 'polypeptide(L)'
;MNNYKGISADDKHRIVNALKARGAGSCPRCRDSQWTVSEYSMIEVQATMDRHSAKTTTIPSIMIVCEHCGFISQHALQPLGIWPENTVDLGNRKSDSAKVATA
;
A
#
# COMPACT_ATOMS: atom_id res chain seq x y z
N MET A 1 -3.20 9.09 21.62
CA MET A 1 -4.25 8.05 21.51
C MET A 1 -4.38 7.72 20.04
N ASN A 2 -4.12 6.46 19.66
CA ASN A 2 -4.08 6.06 18.25
C ASN A 2 -5.52 5.87 17.75
N ASN A 3 -6.02 6.77 16.90
CA ASN A 3 -7.36 6.70 16.28
C ASN A 3 -7.39 5.66 15.14
N TYR A 4 -6.78 4.49 15.37
CA TYR A 4 -6.67 3.47 14.33
C TYR A 4 -8.01 2.78 14.13
N LYS A 5 -8.66 3.03 12.99
CA LYS A 5 -9.96 2.44 12.64
C LYS A 5 -9.86 1.14 11.83
N GLY A 6 -8.64 0.60 11.64
CA GLY A 6 -8.42 -0.49 10.70
C GLY A 6 -8.75 -0.08 9.26
N ILE A 7 -8.74 -1.06 8.35
CA ILE A 7 -9.09 -0.86 6.95
C ILE A 7 -10.61 -0.84 6.80
N SER A 8 -11.14 0.20 6.16
CA SER A 8 -12.57 0.30 5.84
C SER A 8 -13.04 -0.83 4.91
N ALA A 9 -14.34 -1.15 4.93
CA ALA A 9 -14.89 -2.16 4.01
C ALA A 9 -14.68 -1.76 2.54
N ASP A 10 -14.85 -0.48 2.22
CA ASP A 10 -14.65 0.05 0.88
C ASP A 10 -13.20 -0.08 0.41
N ASP A 11 -12.24 0.24 1.28
CA ASP A 11 -10.81 0.05 0.98
C ASP A 11 -10.47 -1.43 0.78
N LYS A 12 -11.01 -2.34 1.60
CA LYS A 12 -10.83 -3.78 1.41
C LYS A 12 -11.34 -4.21 0.04
N HIS A 13 -12.53 -3.76 -0.36
CA HIS A 13 -13.07 -4.05 -1.69
C HIS A 13 -12.20 -3.49 -2.82
N ARG A 14 -11.73 -2.23 -2.70
CA ARG A 14 -10.83 -1.61 -3.68
C ARG A 14 -9.51 -2.36 -3.82
N ILE A 15 -8.89 -2.75 -2.70
CA ILE A 15 -7.64 -3.51 -2.67
C ILE A 15 -7.82 -4.88 -3.32
N VAL A 16 -8.85 -5.63 -2.93
CA VAL A 16 -9.13 -6.96 -3.50
C VAL A 16 -9.34 -6.88 -5.00
N ASN A 17 -10.10 -5.88 -5.49
CA ASN A 17 -10.33 -5.70 -6.91
C ASN A 17 -9.04 -5.37 -7.68
N ALA A 18 -8.20 -4.49 -7.13
CA ALA A 18 -6.91 -4.13 -7.75
C ALA A 18 -5.94 -5.33 -7.81
N LEU A 19 -5.92 -6.17 -6.76
CA LEU A 19 -5.11 -7.39 -6.73
C LEU A 19 -5.61 -8.42 -7.76
N LYS A 20 -6.93 -8.67 -7.82
CA LYS A 20 -7.53 -9.58 -8.81
C LYS A 20 -7.26 -9.13 -10.24
N ALA A 21 -7.38 -7.83 -10.53
CA ALA A 21 -7.11 -7.27 -11.85
C ALA A 21 -5.64 -7.48 -12.31
N ARG A 22 -4.71 -7.68 -11.37
CA ARG A 22 -3.30 -8.00 -11.64
C ARG A 22 -2.99 -9.49 -11.64
N GLY A 23 -4.00 -10.35 -11.58
CA GLY A 23 -3.83 -11.80 -11.59
C GLY A 23 -3.49 -12.40 -10.23
N ALA A 24 -3.89 -11.76 -9.12
CA ALA A 24 -3.82 -12.41 -7.81
C ALA A 24 -4.58 -13.75 -7.85
N GLY A 25 -3.82 -14.84 -7.71
CA GLY A 25 -4.31 -16.20 -7.85
C GLY A 25 -4.36 -16.93 -6.51
N SER A 26 -4.23 -18.25 -6.58
CA SER A 26 -4.21 -19.11 -5.40
C SER A 26 -2.95 -18.91 -4.55
N CYS A 27 -3.06 -19.21 -3.26
CA CYS A 27 -1.98 -19.22 -2.30
C CYS A 27 -0.80 -20.06 -2.81
N PRO A 28 0.42 -19.49 -2.90
CA PRO A 28 1.56 -20.21 -3.43
C PRO A 28 2.00 -21.37 -2.52
N ARG A 29 1.55 -21.39 -1.26
CA ARG A 29 1.88 -22.42 -0.28
C ARG A 29 0.93 -23.62 -0.31
N CYS A 30 -0.38 -23.39 -0.30
CA CYS A 30 -1.39 -24.46 -0.20
C CYS A 30 -2.35 -24.54 -1.39
N ARG A 31 -2.24 -23.63 -2.36
CA ARG A 31 -3.11 -23.51 -3.55
C ARG A 31 -4.59 -23.21 -3.28
N ASP A 32 -4.94 -22.88 -2.04
CA ASP A 32 -6.26 -22.33 -1.70
C ASP A 32 -6.43 -20.91 -2.25
N SER A 33 -7.66 -20.46 -2.54
CA SER A 33 -7.96 -19.14 -3.08
C SER A 33 -8.69 -18.21 -2.10
N GLN A 34 -8.85 -18.63 -0.84
CA GLN A 34 -9.45 -17.82 0.22
C GLN A 34 -8.39 -16.91 0.85
N TRP A 35 -8.61 -15.61 0.69
CA TRP A 35 -7.72 -14.55 1.13
C TRP A 35 -8.50 -13.52 1.94
N THR A 36 -7.88 -13.03 3.02
CA THR A 36 -8.36 -11.89 3.79
C THR A 36 -7.36 -10.74 3.76
N VAL A 37 -7.86 -9.50 3.72
CA VAL A 37 -7.04 -8.29 3.83
C VAL A 37 -6.88 -7.96 5.31
N SER A 38 -5.64 -8.05 5.82
CA SER A 38 -5.35 -7.90 7.24
C SER A 38 -5.11 -6.44 7.62
N GLU A 39 -4.01 -5.83 7.18
CA GLU A 39 -3.64 -4.49 7.66
C GLU A 39 -2.70 -3.76 6.70
N TYR A 40 -2.74 -2.41 6.75
CA TYR A 40 -1.74 -1.57 6.12
C TYR A 40 -0.39 -1.73 6.82
N SER A 41 0.68 -1.80 6.04
CA SER A 41 2.04 -1.91 6.54
C SER A 41 2.98 -0.95 5.82
N MET A 42 3.98 -0.45 6.52
CA MET A 42 5.09 0.31 5.94
C MET A 42 6.32 -0.58 5.97
N ILE A 43 6.86 -0.92 4.80
CA ILE A 43 8.10 -1.68 4.71
C ILE A 43 9.23 -0.67 4.65
N GLU A 44 10.04 -0.60 5.69
CA GLU A 44 11.30 0.15 5.66
C GLU A 44 12.29 -0.57 4.76
N VAL A 45 12.74 0.11 3.72
CA VAL A 45 13.76 -0.38 2.81
C VAL A 45 14.97 0.52 2.87
N GLN A 46 16.14 -0.11 2.98
CA GLN A 46 17.40 0.60 2.85
C GLN A 46 17.73 0.75 1.37
N ALA A 47 18.03 1.98 0.94
CA ALA A 47 18.49 2.21 -0.42
C ALA A 47 19.80 1.44 -0.65
N THR A 48 19.85 0.58 -1.67
CA THR A 48 20.99 -0.31 -1.94
C THR A 48 22.29 0.45 -2.17
N MET A 49 22.20 1.70 -2.68
CA MET A 49 23.35 2.57 -2.92
C MET A 49 23.90 3.25 -1.68
N ASP A 50 23.15 3.28 -0.57
CA ASP A 50 23.46 4.14 0.57
C ASP A 50 23.26 3.40 1.90
N ARG A 51 23.90 2.21 1.99
CA ARG A 51 23.88 1.32 3.17
C ARG A 51 24.36 1.98 4.47
N HIS A 52 24.91 3.18 4.40
CA HIS A 52 25.38 3.97 5.54
C HIS A 52 24.62 5.29 5.73
N SER A 53 23.64 5.62 4.89
CA SER A 53 22.81 6.80 5.12
C SER A 53 21.73 6.53 6.15
N ALA A 54 21.45 7.56 6.96
CA ALA A 54 20.30 7.59 7.86
C ALA A 54 18.96 7.84 7.13
N LYS A 55 18.95 7.87 5.79
CA LYS A 55 17.73 8.05 5.00
C LYS A 55 17.06 6.70 4.77
N THR A 56 15.98 6.45 5.49
CA THR A 56 15.10 5.31 5.25
C THR A 56 14.10 5.66 4.14
N THR A 57 13.91 4.75 3.19
CA THR A 57 12.78 4.82 2.25
C THR A 57 11.71 3.88 2.77
N THR A 58 10.44 4.26 2.68
CA THR A 58 9.34 3.39 3.08
C THR A 58 8.48 3.03 1.89
N ILE A 59 8.03 1.78 1.84
CA ILE A 59 7.08 1.28 0.84
C ILE A 59 5.75 1.05 1.54
N PRO A 60 4.73 1.89 1.27
CA PRO A 60 3.36 1.61 1.69
C PRO A 60 2.88 0.32 1.06
N SER A 61 2.35 -0.57 1.89
CA SER A 61 1.97 -1.92 1.50
C SER A 61 0.72 -2.39 2.23
N ILE A 62 0.13 -3.46 1.74
CA ILE A 62 -0.97 -4.17 2.38
C ILE A 62 -0.60 -5.63 2.58
N MET A 63 -0.94 -6.17 3.76
CA MET A 63 -0.86 -7.60 4.03
C MET A 63 -2.16 -8.30 3.66
N ILE A 64 -2.03 -9.36 2.86
CA ILE A 64 -3.09 -10.34 2.65
C ILE A 64 -2.69 -11.67 3.27
N VAL A 65 -3.66 -12.38 3.83
CA VAL A 65 -3.46 -13.63 4.56
C VAL A 65 -4.33 -14.71 3.95
N CYS A 66 -3.74 -15.87 3.66
CA CYS A 66 -4.50 -17.05 3.27
C CYS A 66 -5.26 -17.60 4.48
N GLU A 67 -6.58 -17.73 4.35
CA GLU A 67 -7.45 -18.20 5.45
C GLU A 67 -7.24 -19.68 5.76
N HIS A 68 -6.71 -20.46 4.81
CA HIS A 68 -6.47 -21.89 4.99
C HIS A 68 -5.16 -22.20 5.74
N CYS A 69 -4.02 -21.68 5.24
CA CYS A 69 -2.71 -22.07 5.76
C CYS A 69 -1.92 -20.94 6.44
N GLY A 70 -2.51 -19.74 6.57
CA GLY A 70 -1.88 -18.59 7.22
C GLY A 70 -0.70 -17.97 6.45
N PHE A 71 -0.50 -18.31 5.17
CA PHE A 71 0.53 -17.66 4.36
C PHE A 71 0.22 -16.16 4.21
N ILE A 72 1.20 -15.32 4.52
CA ILE A 72 1.10 -13.86 4.41
C ILE A 72 1.83 -13.42 3.14
N SER A 73 1.16 -12.60 2.33
CA SER A 73 1.78 -11.89 1.22
C SER A 73 1.67 -10.38 1.43
N GLN A 74 2.76 -9.67 1.15
CA GLN A 74 2.81 -8.21 1.20
C GLN A 74 2.78 -7.64 -0.23
N HIS A 75 1.87 -6.71 -0.48
CA HIS A 75 1.75 -6.04 -1.76
C HIS A 75 1.97 -4.54 -1.62
N ALA A 76 2.89 -3.98 -2.39
CA ALA A 76 3.06 -2.53 -2.47
C ALA A 76 1.79 -1.88 -3.01
N LEU A 77 1.34 -0.79 -2.37
CA LEU A 77 0.11 -0.09 -2.74
C LEU A 77 0.28 0.74 -4.02
N GLN A 78 1.46 1.32 -4.24
CA GLN A 78 1.72 2.21 -5.38
C GLN A 78 1.44 1.52 -6.74
N PRO A 79 1.95 0.30 -7.03
CA PRO A 79 1.55 -0.40 -8.24
C PRO A 79 0.04 -0.64 -8.34
N LEU A 80 -0.66 -0.88 -7.23
CA LEU A 80 -2.12 -1.10 -7.25
C LEU A 80 -2.93 0.14 -7.63
N GLY A 81 -2.31 1.33 -7.77
CA GLY A 81 -3.04 2.58 -8.00
C GLY A 81 -3.85 3.00 -6.76
N ILE A 82 -3.50 2.45 -5.60
CA ILE A 82 -4.11 2.74 -4.32
C ILE A 82 -3.14 3.65 -3.61
N TRP A 83 -3.48 4.93 -3.56
CA TRP A 83 -2.83 5.85 -2.66
C TRP A 83 -3.61 5.83 -1.37
N PRO A 84 -2.94 5.68 -0.20
CA PRO A 84 -3.58 6.02 1.04
C PRO A 84 -3.85 7.52 1.00
N GLU A 85 -5.06 7.91 0.59
CA GLU A 85 -5.54 9.26 0.79
C GLU A 85 -5.49 9.49 2.30
N ASN A 86 -4.53 10.33 2.73
CA ASN A 86 -4.31 10.82 4.10
C ASN A 86 -3.30 10.11 4.99
N THR A 87 -2.45 9.20 4.50
CA THR A 87 -1.20 8.94 5.23
C THR A 87 -0.10 9.68 4.50
N VAL A 88 0.40 10.75 5.13
CA VAL A 88 1.55 11.56 4.70
C VAL A 88 1.17 12.84 3.93
N ASP A 89 0.70 13.85 4.67
CA ASP A 89 1.23 15.21 4.52
C ASP A 89 2.69 15.22 5.02
N LEU A 90 3.61 14.64 4.25
CA LEU A 90 5.03 14.94 4.37
C LEU A 90 5.42 15.69 3.11
N GLY A 91 5.28 17.01 3.21
CA GLY A 91 6.02 17.95 2.39
C GLY A 91 5.42 18.16 1.00
N ASN A 92 4.87 19.35 0.83
CA ASN A 92 4.95 20.07 -0.44
C ASN A 92 3.89 19.69 -1.50
N ARG A 93 2.61 19.71 -1.14
CA ARG A 93 1.59 20.16 -2.10
C ARG A 93 1.67 21.67 -2.21
N LYS A 94 2.54 22.18 -3.09
CA LYS A 94 2.30 23.49 -3.71
C LYS A 94 1.06 23.36 -4.59
N SER A 95 -0.10 23.56 -4.00
CA SER A 95 -1.33 23.85 -4.75
C SER A 95 -1.30 25.31 -5.20
N ASP A 96 -1.24 25.46 -6.52
CA ASP A 96 -1.89 26.51 -7.31
C ASP A 96 -1.68 27.98 -6.94
N SER A 97 -1.03 28.68 -7.86
CA SER A 97 -1.77 29.62 -8.70
C SER A 97 -1.03 29.85 -10.00
N ALA A 98 -1.57 29.29 -11.08
CA ALA A 98 -1.30 29.73 -12.42
C ALA A 98 -1.56 31.26 -12.51
N LYS A 99 -0.50 32.04 -12.76
CA LYS A 99 -0.67 33.34 -13.42
C LYS A 99 -0.51 33.10 -14.91
N VAL A 100 -1.67 32.98 -15.56
CA VAL A 100 -1.81 33.09 -17.01
C VAL A 100 -1.25 34.46 -17.41
N ALA A 101 -0.22 34.44 -18.25
CA ALA A 101 0.28 35.61 -18.94
C ALA A 101 -0.79 36.09 -19.93
N THR A 102 -1.16 37.36 -19.88
CA THR A 102 -1.83 38.04 -20.99
C THR A 102 -1.62 39.55 -20.90
N ALA A 103 -1.34 40.11 -22.08
CA ALA A 103 -1.07 41.51 -22.45
C ALA A 103 0.34 42.04 -22.12
#